data_AF-A0A3D1JRL9-F1
#
_entry.id   AF-A0A3D1JRL9-F1
#
_cell.length_a   1.000
_cell.length_b   1.000
_cell.length_c   1.000
_cell.angle_alpha   90.00
_cell.angle_beta   90.00
_cell.angle_gamma   90.00
#
_symmetry.space_group_name_H-M   'P 1'
#
loop_
_entity.id
_entity.type
_entity.pdbx_description
1 polymer ?
#
loop_
_entity_poly.entity_id
_entity_poly.type
_entity_poly.pdbx_seq_one_letter_code
_entity_poly.pdbx_strand_id
1 'polypeptide(L)'
;MNTATTTTVTLNEGYFSRRNWLDWLFAAIVIVGGLFALQRYAAYMDGYEKGILLGAIPVMVWLGWFWRPLRILMLVVAALALMAIGLYQQDGVGSLERAEAVFGLKYFLSSQSAILWMSVIFFMSTLFYWIGMFSRGEGTTMSLLGSRLAWVAVAMALIGTMVRWYESYLLGPDVGHIPVSNLYEVFVMFCWMTALFYLYYEQQYGTRALGGFVMLVVSAAVGFLLWYTVVRGAHEIQPLVPALQSWWMKLHVPANFIG
;
A
#
# COMPACT_ATOMS: atom_id res chain seq x y z
N MET A 1 44.51 43.71 19.84
CA MET A 1 43.97 42.47 19.25
C MET A 1 42.46 42.58 19.28
N ASN A 2 41.81 42.77 18.12
CA ASN A 2 40.35 42.81 18.02
C ASN A 2 39.84 41.39 17.75
N THR A 3 39.18 40.79 18.74
CA THR A 3 38.45 39.52 18.59
C THR A 3 37.17 39.81 17.83
N ALA A 4 37.16 39.51 16.53
CA ALA A 4 35.93 39.51 15.75
C ALA A 4 35.04 38.35 16.20
N THR A 5 33.89 38.65 16.80
CA THR A 5 32.90 37.67 17.22
C THR A 5 32.17 37.15 15.98
N THR A 6 32.57 35.98 15.46
CA THR A 6 31.90 35.32 14.35
C THR A 6 30.48 34.95 14.76
N THR A 7 29.49 35.68 14.25
CA THR A 7 28.07 35.39 14.48
C THR A 7 27.63 34.34 13.46
N THR A 8 27.50 33.08 13.88
CA THR A 8 26.96 32.01 13.03
C THR A 8 25.45 32.17 12.89
N VAL A 9 25.01 32.73 11.76
CA VAL A 9 23.59 32.77 11.38
C VAL A 9 23.19 31.38 10.90
N THR A 10 22.53 30.60 11.75
CA THR A 10 21.85 29.38 11.35
C THR A 10 20.58 29.75 10.58
N LEU A 11 20.67 29.83 9.26
CA LEU A 11 19.49 29.95 8.41
C LEU A 11 18.71 28.65 8.51
N ASN A 12 17.46 28.70 9.00
CA ASN A 12 16.55 27.58 8.87
C ASN A 12 16.32 27.33 7.38
N GLU A 13 16.97 26.32 6.81
CA GLU A 13 16.75 25.92 5.42
C GLU A 13 15.26 25.73 5.19
N GLY A 14 14.72 26.44 4.19
CA GLY A 14 13.30 26.37 3.82
C GLY A 14 12.88 24.95 3.47
N TYR A 15 11.60 24.64 3.69
CA TYR A 15 11.02 23.29 3.47
C TYR A 15 11.37 22.69 2.09
N PHE A 16 11.40 23.54 1.05
CA PHE A 16 11.73 23.16 -0.32
C PHE A 16 13.24 23.01 -0.58
N SER A 17 14.10 23.72 0.14
CA SER A 17 15.56 23.64 -0.01
C SER A 17 16.13 22.30 0.49
N ARG A 18 15.40 21.58 1.35
CA ARG A 18 15.78 20.24 1.84
C ARG A 18 15.46 19.10 0.85
N ARG A 19 14.85 19.42 -0.30
CA ARG A 19 14.42 18.44 -1.30
C ARG A 19 15.56 18.10 -2.25
N ASN A 20 15.74 16.81 -2.53
CA ASN A 20 16.70 16.36 -3.53
C ASN A 20 16.04 16.17 -4.91
N TRP A 21 16.84 15.91 -5.95
CA TRP A 21 16.31 15.73 -7.30
C TRP A 21 15.32 14.55 -7.43
N LEU A 22 15.50 13.49 -6.61
CA LEU A 22 14.58 12.34 -6.57
C LEU A 22 13.21 12.72 -5.98
N ASP A 23 13.16 13.68 -5.06
CA ASP A 23 11.89 14.18 -4.49
C ASP A 23 11.07 14.87 -5.59
N TRP A 24 11.74 15.64 -6.46
CA TRP A 24 11.13 16.32 -7.60
C TRP A 24 10.78 15.36 -8.75
N LEU A 25 11.63 14.38 -9.06
CA LEU A 25 11.31 13.35 -10.05
C LEU A 25 10.05 12.58 -9.64
N PHE A 26 9.94 12.18 -8.38
CA PHE A 26 8.74 11.53 -7.87
C PHE A 26 7.51 12.41 -8.00
N ALA A 27 7.61 13.69 -7.63
CA ALA A 27 6.50 14.62 -7.79
C ALA A 27 6.07 14.73 -9.26
N ALA A 28 7.01 14.82 -10.19
CA ALA A 28 6.72 14.83 -11.62
C ALA A 28 6.02 13.55 -12.08
N ILE A 29 6.46 12.37 -11.63
CA ILE A 29 5.80 11.09 -11.95
C ILE A 29 4.35 11.08 -11.45
N VAL A 30 4.10 11.50 -10.20
CA VAL A 30 2.75 11.54 -9.61
C VAL A 30 1.85 12.52 -10.37
N ILE A 31 2.35 13.72 -10.67
CA ILE A 31 1.59 14.75 -11.40
C ILE A 31 1.27 14.28 -12.81
N VAL A 32 2.27 13.81 -13.57
CA VAL A 32 2.07 13.34 -14.94
C VAL A 32 1.13 12.14 -14.96
N GLY A 33 1.31 11.17 -14.06
CA GLY A 33 0.43 10.01 -13.96
C GLY A 33 -1.02 10.39 -13.62
N GLY A 34 -1.21 11.28 -12.63
CA GLY A 34 -2.54 11.75 -12.23
C GLY A 34 -3.25 12.56 -13.33
N LEU A 35 -2.52 13.46 -14.01
CA LEU A 35 -3.06 14.24 -15.12
C LEU A 35 -3.34 13.36 -16.34
N PHE A 36 -2.51 12.36 -16.62
CA PHE A 36 -2.77 11.38 -17.67
C PHE A 36 -4.04 10.57 -17.38
N ALA A 37 -4.21 10.08 -16.16
CA ALA A 37 -5.41 9.37 -15.74
C ALA A 37 -6.66 10.26 -15.87
N LEU A 38 -6.56 11.53 -15.45
CA LEU A 38 -7.64 12.49 -15.61
C LEU A 38 -7.97 12.73 -17.09
N GLN A 39 -6.97 12.99 -17.94
CA GLN A 39 -7.18 13.19 -19.38
C GLN A 39 -7.84 11.98 -20.04
N ARG A 40 -7.40 10.77 -19.69
CA ARG A 40 -7.85 9.52 -20.32
C ARG A 40 -9.22 9.05 -19.86
N TYR A 41 -9.57 9.30 -18.59
CA TYR A 41 -10.73 8.71 -17.93
C TYR A 41 -11.73 9.73 -17.35
N ALA A 42 -11.51 11.04 -17.47
CA ALA A 42 -12.43 12.07 -16.96
C ALA A 42 -13.86 11.97 -17.52
N ALA A 43 -14.05 11.37 -18.70
CA ALA A 43 -15.37 11.13 -19.29
C ALA A 43 -16.19 10.08 -18.50
N TYR A 44 -15.50 9.19 -17.77
CA TYR A 44 -16.10 8.12 -16.98
C TYR A 44 -16.18 8.46 -15.48
N MET A 45 -15.71 9.65 -15.08
CA MET A 45 -15.66 10.09 -13.68
C MET A 45 -16.72 11.15 -13.39
N ASP A 46 -17.38 11.03 -12.25
CA ASP A 46 -18.24 12.09 -11.72
C ASP A 46 -17.43 13.28 -11.16
N GLY A 47 -18.12 14.32 -10.68
CA GLY A 47 -17.47 15.52 -10.13
C GLY A 47 -16.67 15.24 -8.85
N TYR A 48 -17.13 14.32 -8.00
CA TYR A 48 -16.44 13.95 -6.78
C TYR A 48 -15.17 13.15 -7.10
N GLU A 49 -15.23 12.22 -8.04
CA GLU A 49 -14.10 11.39 -8.45
C GLU A 49 -12.98 12.22 -9.07
N LYS A 50 -13.32 13.23 -9.88
CA LYS A 50 -12.34 14.22 -10.38
C LYS A 50 -11.71 15.01 -9.25
N GLY A 51 -12.52 15.45 -8.28
CA GLY A 51 -12.04 16.17 -7.09
C GLY A 51 -11.10 15.31 -6.25
N ILE A 52 -11.43 14.04 -6.03
CA ILE A 52 -10.61 13.07 -5.29
C ILE A 52 -9.29 12.83 -6.03
N LEU A 53 -9.30 12.61 -7.34
CA LEU A 53 -8.08 12.40 -8.13
C LEU A 53 -7.17 13.64 -8.08
N LEU A 54 -7.71 14.84 -8.29
CA LEU A 54 -6.95 16.08 -8.23
C LEU A 54 -6.42 16.38 -6.83
N GLY A 55 -7.20 16.07 -5.78
CA GLY A 55 -6.76 16.20 -4.39
C GLY A 55 -5.72 15.17 -3.97
N ALA A 56 -5.77 13.96 -4.53
CA ALA A 56 -4.80 12.90 -4.24
C ALA A 56 -3.39 13.24 -4.75
N ILE A 57 -3.25 13.97 -5.87
CA ILE A 57 -1.94 14.36 -6.43
C ILE A 57 -1.07 15.09 -5.39
N PRO A 58 -1.47 16.26 -4.84
CA PRO A 58 -0.64 16.98 -3.86
C PRO A 58 -0.46 16.20 -2.56
N VAL A 59 -1.45 15.42 -2.12
CA VAL A 59 -1.34 14.58 -0.92
C VAL A 59 -0.28 13.49 -1.08
N MET A 60 -0.26 12.79 -2.22
CA MET A 60 0.71 11.73 -2.51
C MET A 60 2.14 12.30 -2.64
N VAL A 61 2.28 13.47 -3.28
CA VAL A 61 3.56 14.19 -3.35
C VAL A 61 4.03 14.55 -1.94
N TRP A 62 3.16 15.13 -1.13
CA TRP A 62 3.46 15.49 0.25
C TRP A 62 3.85 14.28 1.10
N LEU A 63 3.12 13.16 1.03
CA LEU A 63 3.45 11.93 1.75
C LEU A 63 4.82 11.37 1.36
N GLY A 64 5.14 11.35 0.06
CA GLY A 64 6.45 10.89 -0.42
C GLY A 64 7.61 11.78 0.02
N TRP A 65 7.38 13.09 0.20
CA TRP A 65 8.35 14.03 0.74
C TRP A 65 8.46 14.00 2.26
N PHE A 66 7.34 13.75 2.94
CA PHE A 66 7.25 13.62 4.38
C PHE A 66 7.99 12.37 4.85
N TRP A 67 7.73 11.22 4.23
CA TRP A 67 8.32 9.95 4.60
C TRP A 67 8.89 9.22 3.38
N ARG A 68 10.19 9.43 3.13
CA ARG A 68 10.91 8.94 1.93
C ARG A 68 10.75 7.45 1.61
N PRO A 69 10.64 6.51 2.57
CA PRO A 69 10.32 5.11 2.28
C PRO A 69 8.99 4.91 1.53
N LEU A 70 7.95 5.70 1.84
CA LEU A 70 6.67 5.64 1.11
C LEU A 70 6.84 5.95 -0.36
N ARG A 71 7.76 6.85 -0.71
CA ARG A 71 8.08 7.16 -2.11
C ARG A 71 8.47 5.91 -2.89
N ILE A 72 9.35 5.11 -2.32
CA ILE A 72 9.83 3.87 -2.97
C ILE A 72 8.70 2.85 -3.02
N LEU A 73 7.95 2.70 -1.92
CA LEU A 73 6.79 1.81 -1.86
C LEU A 73 5.77 2.15 -2.96
N MET A 74 5.38 3.42 -3.08
CA MET A 74 4.43 3.88 -4.09
C MET A 74 4.90 3.60 -5.52
N LEU A 75 6.17 3.85 -5.82
CA LEU A 75 6.74 3.58 -7.15
C LEU A 75 6.77 2.08 -7.46
N VAL A 76 7.17 1.24 -6.50
CA VAL A 76 7.20 -0.22 -6.66
C VAL A 76 5.79 -0.78 -6.84
N VAL A 77 4.84 -0.37 -6.01
CA VAL A 77 3.44 -0.80 -6.11
C VAL A 77 2.84 -0.36 -7.45
N ALA A 78 3.06 0.89 -7.87
CA ALA A 78 2.57 1.39 -9.15
C ALA A 78 3.18 0.61 -10.33
N ALA A 79 4.49 0.37 -10.32
CA ALA A 79 5.16 -0.38 -11.39
C ALA A 79 4.64 -1.82 -11.48
N LEU A 80 4.52 -2.52 -10.35
CA LEU A 80 4.07 -3.92 -10.32
C LEU A 80 2.57 -4.05 -10.62
N ALA A 81 1.74 -3.11 -10.17
CA ALA A 81 0.31 -3.09 -10.51
C ALA A 81 0.09 -2.80 -12.01
N LEU A 82 0.81 -1.83 -12.59
CA LEU A 82 0.75 -1.57 -14.04
C LEU A 82 1.29 -2.74 -14.85
N MET A 83 2.36 -3.40 -14.38
CA MET A 83 2.87 -4.62 -14.99
C MET A 83 1.83 -5.74 -14.96
N ALA A 84 1.13 -5.93 -13.83
CA ALA A 84 0.04 -6.89 -13.73
C ALA A 84 -1.10 -6.59 -14.71
N ILE A 85 -1.53 -5.32 -14.81
CA ILE A 85 -2.54 -4.88 -15.79
C ILE A 85 -2.10 -5.21 -17.22
N GLY A 86 -0.82 -4.98 -17.55
CA GLY A 86 -0.24 -5.37 -18.84
C GLY A 86 -0.24 -6.88 -19.07
N LEU A 87 0.09 -7.67 -18.05
CA LEU A 87 0.05 -9.13 -18.11
C LEU A 87 -1.36 -9.68 -18.26
N TYR A 88 -2.40 -8.96 -17.83
CA TYR A 88 -3.81 -9.30 -18.03
C TYR A 88 -4.32 -9.01 -19.45
N GLN A 89 -3.56 -8.32 -20.29
CA GLN A 89 -3.97 -8.07 -21.68
C GLN A 89 -3.71 -9.29 -22.58
N GLN A 90 -4.68 -9.60 -23.43
CA GLN A 90 -4.58 -10.54 -24.54
C GLN A 90 -5.27 -9.92 -25.75
N ASP A 91 -4.53 -9.77 -26.86
CA ASP A 91 -5.03 -9.18 -28.11
C ASP A 91 -5.69 -7.78 -27.92
N GLY A 92 -5.19 -7.01 -26.95
CA GLY A 92 -5.69 -5.67 -26.61
C GLY A 92 -6.92 -5.64 -25.70
N VAL A 93 -7.36 -6.80 -25.19
CA VAL A 93 -8.50 -6.94 -24.27
C VAL A 93 -8.04 -7.58 -22.97
N GLY A 94 -8.52 -7.08 -21.82
CA GLY A 94 -8.24 -7.70 -20.52
C GLY A 94 -8.98 -9.03 -20.36
N SER A 95 -8.29 -10.09 -19.93
CA SER A 95 -8.88 -11.41 -19.69
C SER A 95 -8.52 -11.96 -18.32
N LEU A 96 -9.53 -12.30 -17.51
CA LEU A 96 -9.34 -12.82 -16.15
C LEU A 96 -8.70 -14.23 -16.15
N GLU A 97 -8.89 -15.02 -17.19
CA GLU A 97 -8.30 -16.37 -17.33
C GLU A 97 -6.76 -16.32 -17.27
N ARG A 98 -6.16 -15.18 -17.60
CA ARG A 98 -4.72 -14.97 -17.54
C ARG A 98 -4.18 -15.01 -16.11
N ALA A 99 -5.02 -14.78 -15.10
CA ALA A 99 -4.67 -14.98 -13.69
C ALA A 99 -4.14 -16.39 -13.46
N GLU A 100 -4.70 -17.39 -14.14
CA GLU A 100 -4.36 -18.80 -13.96
C GLU A 100 -3.35 -19.34 -14.99
N ALA A 101 -3.14 -18.62 -16.10
CA ALA A 101 -2.28 -19.03 -17.21
C ALA A 101 -0.88 -18.39 -17.19
N VAL A 102 -0.79 -17.11 -16.80
CA VAL A 102 0.47 -16.36 -16.84
C VAL A 102 1.22 -16.54 -15.53
N PHE A 103 2.42 -17.11 -15.58
CA PHE A 103 3.24 -17.41 -14.39
C PHE A 103 3.34 -16.25 -13.39
N GLY A 104 3.65 -15.04 -13.87
CA GLY A 104 3.81 -13.87 -12.99
C GLY A 104 2.50 -13.45 -12.31
N LEU A 105 1.36 -13.58 -12.97
CA LEU A 105 0.05 -13.34 -12.36
C LEU A 105 -0.26 -14.45 -11.36
N LYS A 106 -0.24 -15.70 -11.83
CA LYS A 106 -0.63 -16.88 -11.06
C LYS A 106 0.10 -17.00 -9.74
N TYR A 107 1.40 -16.75 -9.73
CA TYR A 107 2.21 -17.00 -8.54
C TYR A 107 2.54 -15.75 -7.74
N PHE A 108 2.31 -14.53 -8.25
CA PHE A 108 2.77 -13.32 -7.56
C PHE A 108 1.80 -12.14 -7.62
N LEU A 109 1.34 -11.77 -8.80
CA LEU A 109 0.73 -10.45 -9.02
C LEU A 109 -0.80 -10.44 -9.07
N SER A 110 -1.47 -11.58 -9.30
CA SER A 110 -2.93 -11.63 -9.18
C SER A 110 -3.34 -11.23 -7.76
N SER A 111 -4.55 -10.69 -7.59
CA SER A 111 -5.03 -10.24 -6.27
C SER A 111 -4.88 -11.34 -5.22
N GLN A 112 -5.36 -12.54 -5.54
CA GLN A 112 -5.35 -13.67 -4.62
C GLN A 112 -3.93 -14.09 -4.25
N SER A 113 -3.05 -14.25 -5.23
CA SER A 113 -1.67 -14.68 -4.99
C SER A 113 -0.86 -13.63 -4.23
N ALA A 114 -1.07 -12.34 -4.55
CA ALA A 114 -0.41 -11.26 -3.83
C ALA A 114 -0.85 -11.19 -2.35
N ILE A 115 -2.14 -11.37 -2.07
CA ILE A 115 -2.67 -11.38 -0.69
C ILE A 115 -2.23 -12.64 0.07
N LEU A 116 -2.09 -13.78 -0.61
CA LEU A 116 -1.51 -14.98 0.00
C LEU A 116 -0.04 -14.77 0.38
N TRP A 117 0.76 -14.19 -0.51
CA TRP A 117 2.15 -13.84 -0.18
C TRP A 117 2.25 -12.83 0.95
N MET A 118 1.41 -11.79 0.95
CA MET A 118 1.29 -10.86 2.08
C MET A 118 1.07 -11.64 3.39
N SER A 119 0.13 -12.58 3.39
CA SER A 119 -0.23 -13.38 4.57
C SER A 119 0.97 -14.19 5.10
N VAL A 120 1.64 -14.92 4.22
CA VAL A 120 2.83 -15.71 4.57
C VAL A 120 3.94 -14.81 5.12
N ILE A 121 4.23 -13.70 4.43
CA ILE A 121 5.33 -12.80 4.78
C ILE A 121 5.04 -12.07 6.10
N PHE A 122 3.78 -11.75 6.42
CA PHE A 122 3.44 -11.21 7.74
C PHE A 122 3.69 -12.22 8.85
N PHE A 123 3.32 -13.50 8.70
CA PHE A 123 3.68 -14.51 9.71
C PHE A 123 5.20 -14.68 9.86
N MET A 124 5.95 -14.65 8.76
CA MET A 124 7.40 -14.65 8.82
C MET A 124 7.94 -13.42 9.56
N SER A 125 7.43 -12.23 9.24
CA SER A 125 7.76 -10.98 9.94
C SER A 125 7.56 -11.13 11.46
N THR A 126 6.40 -11.63 11.89
CA THR A 126 6.09 -11.91 13.30
C THR A 126 7.13 -12.82 13.93
N LEU A 127 7.45 -13.94 13.29
CA LEU A 127 8.46 -14.87 13.78
C LEU A 127 9.81 -14.18 13.98
N PHE A 128 10.29 -13.42 12.98
CA PHE A 128 11.58 -12.74 13.05
C PHE A 128 11.62 -11.63 14.11
N TYR A 129 10.54 -10.89 14.32
CA TYR A 129 10.46 -9.94 15.44
C TYR A 129 10.52 -10.64 16.80
N TRP A 130 9.81 -11.77 16.96
CA TRP A 130 9.82 -12.54 18.20
C TRP A 130 11.20 -13.17 18.47
N ILE A 131 11.83 -13.79 17.46
CA ILE A 131 13.23 -14.24 17.56
C ILE A 131 14.14 -13.07 17.93
N GLY A 132 13.93 -11.91 17.31
CA GLY A 132 14.66 -10.68 17.61
C GLY A 132 14.57 -10.23 19.07
N MET A 133 13.41 -10.41 19.69
CA MET A 133 13.14 -10.03 21.08
C MET A 133 13.79 -10.98 22.10
N PHE A 134 13.82 -12.29 21.82
CA PHE A 134 14.34 -13.30 22.75
C PHE A 134 15.80 -13.71 22.49
N SER A 135 16.35 -13.39 21.33
CA SER A 135 17.75 -13.70 21.00
C SER A 135 18.71 -12.75 21.72
N ARG A 136 19.69 -13.32 22.42
CA ARG A 136 20.69 -12.56 23.19
C ARG A 136 21.85 -12.01 22.35
N GLY A 137 22.11 -12.59 21.16
CA GLY A 137 23.25 -12.23 20.31
C GLY A 137 22.84 -11.66 18.94
N GLU A 138 21.87 -12.28 18.28
CA GLU A 138 21.46 -11.91 16.92
C GLU A 138 20.14 -11.11 16.88
N GLY A 139 19.65 -10.65 18.04
CA GLY A 139 18.34 -10.02 18.18
C GLY A 139 18.12 -8.80 17.28
N THR A 140 19.14 -7.95 17.14
CA THR A 140 19.10 -6.77 16.26
C THR A 140 18.98 -7.15 14.79
N THR A 141 19.70 -8.18 14.34
CA THR A 141 19.63 -8.66 12.94
C THR A 141 18.27 -9.28 12.65
N MET A 142 17.75 -10.10 13.57
CA MET A 142 16.46 -10.77 13.40
C MET A 142 15.29 -9.79 13.39
N SER A 143 15.28 -8.80 14.29
CA SER A 143 14.27 -7.72 14.27
C SER A 143 14.37 -6.86 13.01
N LEU A 144 15.57 -6.62 12.47
CA LEU A 144 15.74 -5.94 11.18
C LEU A 144 15.16 -6.75 10.02
N LEU A 145 15.35 -8.08 10.02
CA LEU A 145 14.74 -8.96 9.03
C LEU A 145 13.20 -8.94 9.15
N GLY A 146 12.66 -8.94 10.37
CA GLY A 146 11.23 -8.75 10.63
C GLY A 146 10.70 -7.46 9.99
N SER A 147 11.41 -6.34 10.19
CA SER A 147 11.09 -5.04 9.58
C SER A 147 11.09 -5.07 8.06
N ARG A 148 12.11 -5.67 7.45
CA ARG A 148 12.19 -5.80 5.99
C ARG A 148 11.05 -6.67 5.45
N LEU A 149 10.73 -7.77 6.12
CA LEU A 149 9.61 -8.63 5.74
C LEU A 149 8.27 -7.89 5.87
N ALA A 150 8.06 -7.11 6.94
CA ALA A 150 6.87 -6.28 7.07
C ALA A 150 6.71 -5.28 5.91
N TRP A 151 7.80 -4.62 5.47
CA TRP A 151 7.77 -3.77 4.28
C TRP A 151 7.38 -4.52 3.01
N VAL A 152 7.92 -5.74 2.81
CA VAL A 152 7.55 -6.57 1.66
C VAL A 152 6.09 -7.01 1.73
N ALA A 153 5.60 -7.42 2.90
CA ALA A 153 4.20 -7.79 3.09
C ALA A 153 3.26 -6.62 2.80
N VAL A 154 3.59 -5.41 3.26
CA VAL A 154 2.85 -4.18 2.94
C VAL A 154 2.83 -3.93 1.42
N ALA A 155 3.96 -4.10 0.74
CA ALA A 155 4.01 -3.97 -0.72
C ALA A 155 3.11 -4.99 -1.41
N MET A 156 3.17 -6.27 -1.01
CA MET A 156 2.32 -7.33 -1.57
C MET A 156 0.83 -7.08 -1.30
N ALA A 157 0.48 -6.58 -0.10
CA ALA A 157 -0.88 -6.18 0.24
C ALA A 157 -1.39 -5.10 -0.72
N LEU A 158 -0.63 -4.03 -0.88
CA LEU A 158 -1.00 -2.90 -1.75
C LEU A 158 -1.05 -3.30 -3.23
N ILE A 159 -0.13 -4.13 -3.70
CA ILE A 159 -0.18 -4.70 -5.05
C ILE A 159 -1.46 -5.52 -5.22
N GLY A 160 -1.74 -6.43 -4.29
CA GLY A 160 -2.96 -7.25 -4.31
C GLY A 160 -4.23 -6.42 -4.29
N THR A 161 -4.27 -5.35 -3.49
CA THR A 161 -5.37 -4.37 -3.44
C THR A 161 -5.51 -3.61 -4.78
N MET A 162 -4.43 -3.08 -5.35
CA MET A 162 -4.50 -2.36 -6.65
C MET A 162 -4.90 -3.28 -7.81
N VAL A 163 -4.36 -4.51 -7.85
CA VAL A 163 -4.71 -5.48 -8.89
C VAL A 163 -6.15 -5.98 -8.71
N ARG A 164 -6.62 -6.17 -7.47
CA ARG A 164 -8.03 -6.49 -7.19
C ARG A 164 -8.98 -5.45 -7.75
N TRP A 165 -8.62 -4.17 -7.62
CA TRP A 165 -9.42 -3.09 -8.18
C TRP A 165 -9.59 -3.28 -9.69
N TYR A 166 -8.51 -3.60 -10.41
CA TYR A 166 -8.58 -3.88 -11.84
C TYR A 166 -9.36 -5.17 -12.16
N GLU A 167 -9.10 -6.27 -11.45
CA GLU A 167 -9.82 -7.55 -11.62
C GLU A 167 -11.34 -7.39 -11.43
N SER A 168 -11.77 -6.52 -10.50
CA SER A 168 -13.20 -6.24 -10.30
C SER A 168 -13.86 -5.65 -11.55
N TYR A 169 -13.16 -4.80 -12.31
CA TYR A 169 -13.65 -4.25 -13.58
C TYR A 169 -13.58 -5.26 -14.74
N LEU A 170 -12.71 -6.28 -14.67
CA LEU A 170 -12.69 -7.36 -15.67
C LEU A 170 -13.94 -8.25 -15.57
N LEU A 171 -14.54 -8.35 -14.38
CA LEU A 171 -15.79 -9.11 -14.18
C LEU A 171 -17.01 -8.37 -14.72
N GLY A 172 -16.98 -7.04 -14.73
CA GLY A 172 -18.05 -6.19 -15.26
C GLY A 172 -17.95 -4.76 -14.74
N PRO A 173 -18.37 -3.75 -15.51
CA PRO A 173 -18.39 -2.35 -15.05
C PRO A 173 -19.28 -2.12 -13.81
N ASP A 174 -20.32 -2.92 -13.65
CA ASP A 174 -21.26 -2.93 -12.53
C ASP A 174 -20.70 -3.63 -11.27
N VAL A 175 -19.72 -4.52 -11.46
CA VAL A 175 -18.99 -5.19 -10.39
C VAL A 175 -17.78 -4.39 -9.95
N GLY A 176 -17.18 -3.59 -10.83
CA GLY A 176 -15.96 -2.85 -10.56
C GLY A 176 -16.06 -1.87 -9.40
N HIS A 177 -15.19 -2.01 -8.40
CA HIS A 177 -15.20 -1.14 -7.21
C HIS A 177 -13.83 -0.99 -6.55
N ILE A 178 -13.70 0.06 -5.74
CA ILE A 178 -12.53 0.25 -4.89
C ILE A 178 -12.51 -0.84 -3.80
N PRO A 179 -11.38 -1.54 -3.60
CA PRO A 179 -11.28 -2.71 -2.72
C PRO A 179 -11.19 -2.33 -1.23
N VAL A 180 -12.29 -1.74 -0.73
CA VAL A 180 -12.55 -1.38 0.67
C VAL A 180 -14.02 -1.67 1.04
N SER A 181 -14.69 -2.53 0.27
CA SER A 181 -16.16 -2.58 0.25
C SER A 181 -16.74 -3.79 0.99
N ASN A 182 -15.95 -4.84 1.23
CA ASN A 182 -16.35 -6.00 2.01
C ASN A 182 -15.38 -6.29 3.17
N LEU A 183 -15.78 -7.19 4.06
CA LEU A 183 -15.00 -7.51 5.27
C LEU A 183 -13.60 -8.04 4.94
N TYR A 184 -13.47 -8.83 3.86
CA TYR A 184 -12.17 -9.36 3.43
C TYR A 184 -11.22 -8.22 3.04
N GLU A 185 -11.66 -7.31 2.19
CA GLU A 185 -10.90 -6.13 1.75
C GLU A 185 -10.52 -5.19 2.90
N VAL A 186 -11.48 -4.94 3.80
CA VAL A 186 -11.23 -4.11 4.99
C VAL A 186 -10.17 -4.75 5.90
N PHE A 187 -10.14 -6.08 6.04
CA PHE A 187 -9.10 -6.76 6.80
C PHE A 187 -7.72 -6.72 6.12
N VAL A 188 -7.65 -6.84 4.78
CA VAL A 188 -6.40 -6.60 4.03
C VAL A 188 -5.90 -5.18 4.33
N MET A 189 -6.81 -4.20 4.29
CA MET A 189 -6.49 -2.79 4.57
C MET A 189 -6.00 -2.58 6.00
N PHE A 190 -6.68 -3.16 6.98
CA PHE A 190 -6.27 -3.14 8.38
C PHE A 190 -4.85 -3.69 8.57
N CYS A 191 -4.53 -4.82 7.94
CA CYS A 191 -3.20 -5.44 8.04
C CYS A 191 -2.09 -4.52 7.53
N TRP A 192 -2.20 -4.02 6.29
CA TRP A 192 -1.12 -3.20 5.72
C TRP A 192 -1.01 -1.83 6.39
N MET A 193 -2.12 -1.22 6.79
CA MET A 193 -2.11 0.10 7.42
C MET A 193 -1.55 0.04 8.84
N THR A 194 -1.95 -0.96 9.63
CA THR A 194 -1.38 -1.19 10.98
C THR A 194 0.12 -1.44 10.90
N ALA A 195 0.56 -2.29 9.97
CA ALA A 195 1.98 -2.55 9.75
C ALA A 195 2.74 -1.29 9.31
N LEU A 196 2.16 -0.48 8.42
CA LEU A 196 2.77 0.74 7.91
C LEU A 196 2.91 1.81 8.99
N PHE A 197 1.90 2.01 9.84
CA PHE A 197 2.00 2.89 11.01
C PHE A 197 3.07 2.42 11.97
N TYR A 198 3.14 1.11 12.24
CA TYR A 198 4.21 0.58 13.06
C TYR A 198 5.60 0.81 12.44
N LEU A 199 5.79 0.59 11.15
CA LEU A 199 7.07 0.83 10.47
C LEU A 199 7.47 2.31 10.50
N TYR A 200 6.49 3.22 10.42
CA TYR A 200 6.72 4.64 10.63
C TYR A 200 7.23 4.93 12.05
N TYR A 201 6.56 4.42 13.08
CA TYR A 201 6.97 4.61 14.46
C TYR A 201 8.28 3.91 14.81
N GLU A 202 8.54 2.72 14.26
CA GLU A 202 9.82 2.02 14.38
C GLU A 202 10.96 2.92 13.90
N GLN A 203 10.81 3.55 12.74
CA GLN A 203 11.82 4.45 12.20
C GLN A 203 11.93 5.74 13.02
N GLN A 204 10.81 6.33 13.42
CA GLN A 204 10.79 7.60 14.14
C GLN A 204 11.41 7.51 15.55
N TYR A 205 11.15 6.41 16.25
CA TYR A 205 11.67 6.18 17.60
C TYR A 205 12.97 5.36 17.63
N GLY A 206 13.41 4.83 16.48
CA GLY A 206 14.65 4.07 16.37
C GLY A 206 14.66 2.75 17.14
N THR A 207 13.48 2.19 17.44
CA THR A 207 13.33 0.96 18.23
C THR A 207 12.38 -0.03 17.57
N ARG A 208 12.76 -1.31 17.59
CA ARG A 208 12.00 -2.45 17.04
C ARG A 208 11.30 -3.29 18.10
N ALA A 209 11.36 -2.86 19.36
CA ALA A 209 10.89 -3.67 20.48
C ALA A 209 9.38 -3.95 20.41
N LEU A 210 8.59 -3.01 19.89
CA LEU A 210 7.14 -3.16 19.77
C LEU A 210 6.71 -4.06 18.59
N GLY A 211 7.62 -4.36 17.65
CA GLY A 211 7.28 -5.09 16.43
C GLY A 211 6.72 -6.48 16.68
N GLY A 212 7.22 -7.18 17.69
CA GLY A 212 6.69 -8.49 18.08
C GLY A 212 5.20 -8.42 18.45
N PHE A 213 4.80 -7.42 19.23
CA PHE A 213 3.42 -7.27 19.69
C PHE A 213 2.50 -6.78 18.58
N VAL A 214 2.92 -5.78 17.80
CA VAL A 214 2.10 -5.27 16.69
C VAL A 214 1.89 -6.35 15.64
N MET A 215 2.93 -7.11 15.31
CA MET A 215 2.83 -8.17 14.32
C MET A 215 1.95 -9.34 14.79
N LEU A 216 1.74 -9.56 16.09
CA LEU A 216 0.71 -10.49 16.56
C LEU A 216 -0.70 -10.03 16.21
N VAL A 217 -1.01 -8.74 16.35
CA VAL A 217 -2.32 -8.18 15.97
C VAL A 217 -2.52 -8.32 14.46
N VAL A 218 -1.50 -8.00 13.66
CA VAL A 218 -1.53 -8.17 12.21
C VAL A 218 -1.68 -9.66 11.85
N SER A 219 -0.94 -10.56 12.47
CA SER A 219 -1.04 -12.01 12.25
C SER A 219 -2.40 -12.57 12.65
N ALA A 220 -3.04 -12.07 13.72
CA ALA A 220 -4.39 -12.47 14.08
C ALA A 220 -5.41 -12.05 13.01
N ALA A 221 -5.28 -10.84 12.48
CA ALA A 221 -6.09 -10.36 11.36
C ALA A 221 -5.86 -11.17 10.07
N VAL A 222 -4.61 -11.54 9.77
CA VAL A 222 -4.28 -12.45 8.68
C VAL A 222 -4.89 -13.84 8.90
N GLY A 223 -4.82 -14.38 10.12
CA GLY A 223 -5.44 -15.66 10.47
C GLY A 223 -6.96 -15.64 10.25
N PHE A 224 -7.63 -14.56 10.67
CA PHE A 224 -9.03 -14.33 10.36
C PHE A 224 -9.28 -14.26 8.86
N LEU A 225 -8.46 -13.54 8.10
CA LEU A 225 -8.58 -13.41 6.65
C LEU A 225 -8.48 -14.77 5.94
N LEU A 226 -7.51 -15.60 6.32
CA LEU A 226 -7.34 -16.95 5.75
C LEU A 226 -8.52 -17.86 6.11
N TRP A 227 -8.97 -17.85 7.37
CA TRP A 227 -10.16 -18.58 7.79
C TRP A 227 -11.41 -18.13 7.02
N TYR A 228 -11.63 -16.82 6.92
CA TYR A 228 -12.77 -16.23 6.23
C TYR A 228 -12.76 -16.56 4.73
N THR A 229 -11.57 -16.59 4.13
CA THR A 229 -11.38 -17.02 2.73
C THR A 229 -11.80 -18.47 2.51
N VAL A 230 -11.34 -19.39 3.35
CA VAL A 230 -11.57 -20.84 3.20
C VAL A 230 -13.00 -21.23 3.56
N VAL A 231 -13.54 -20.68 4.65
CA VAL A 231 -14.84 -21.10 5.20
C VAL A 231 -16.00 -20.36 4.54
N ARG A 232 -15.79 -19.13 4.08
CA ARG A 232 -16.86 -18.27 3.55
C ARG A 232 -16.71 -17.93 2.07
N GLY A 233 -15.67 -18.41 1.39
CA GLY A 233 -15.41 -18.10 -0.02
C GLY A 233 -15.16 -16.61 -0.28
N ALA A 234 -14.77 -15.84 0.75
CA ALA A 234 -14.81 -14.38 0.71
C ALA A 234 -13.75 -13.70 -0.18
N HIS A 235 -12.88 -14.48 -0.81
CA HIS A 235 -11.91 -13.99 -1.79
C HIS A 235 -12.56 -13.66 -3.14
N GLU A 236 -13.73 -14.25 -3.42
CA GLU A 236 -14.53 -13.94 -4.61
C GLU A 236 -14.94 -12.48 -4.63
N ILE A 237 -14.86 -11.85 -5.81
CA ILE A 237 -15.33 -10.48 -6.01
C ILE A 237 -16.81 -10.58 -6.36
N GLN A 238 -17.65 -10.00 -5.50
CA GLN A 238 -19.10 -10.00 -5.67
C GLN A 238 -19.61 -8.59 -6.01
N PRO A 239 -20.74 -8.47 -6.73
CA PRO A 239 -21.38 -7.18 -6.94
C PRO A 239 -21.73 -6.51 -5.62
N LEU A 240 -21.56 -5.20 -5.53
CA LEU A 240 -21.91 -4.46 -4.32
C LEU A 240 -23.42 -4.34 -4.15
N VAL A 241 -23.89 -4.50 -2.92
CA VAL A 241 -25.27 -4.15 -2.57
C VAL A 241 -25.50 -2.64 -2.74
N PRO A 242 -26.71 -2.18 -3.11
CA PRO A 242 -26.98 -0.77 -3.43
C PRO A 242 -26.55 0.23 -2.35
N ALA A 243 -26.59 -0.16 -1.08
CA ALA A 243 -26.18 0.69 0.05
C ALA A 243 -24.67 1.01 0.09
N LEU A 244 -23.82 0.20 -0.56
CA LEU A 244 -22.36 0.36 -0.55
C LEU A 244 -21.81 1.12 -1.78
N GLN A 245 -22.69 1.52 -2.70
CA GLN A 245 -22.32 2.24 -3.94
C GLN A 245 -22.11 3.76 -3.73
N SER A 246 -22.01 4.23 -2.48
CA SER A 246 -21.88 5.67 -2.19
C SER A 246 -20.42 6.16 -2.25
N TRP A 247 -20.21 7.40 -2.71
CA TRP A 247 -18.88 8.04 -2.67
C TRP A 247 -18.39 8.20 -1.22
N TRP A 248 -19.29 8.37 -0.26
CA TRP A 248 -18.96 8.51 1.16
C TRP A 248 -18.25 7.26 1.68
N MET A 249 -18.66 6.05 1.26
CA MET A 249 -18.02 4.77 1.64
C MET A 249 -16.54 4.74 1.30
N LYS A 250 -16.18 5.22 0.11
CA LYS A 250 -14.79 5.28 -0.38
C LYS A 250 -13.88 6.10 0.55
N LEU A 251 -14.43 7.06 1.31
CA LEU A 251 -13.68 7.98 2.16
C LEU A 251 -13.74 7.63 3.65
N HIS A 252 -14.94 7.39 4.20
CA HIS A 252 -15.08 7.21 5.64
C HIS A 252 -14.56 5.85 6.14
N VAL A 253 -14.70 4.78 5.34
CA VAL A 253 -14.25 3.44 5.76
C VAL A 253 -12.74 3.42 5.98
N PRO A 254 -11.90 3.94 5.06
CA PRO A 254 -10.47 4.11 5.33
C PRO A 254 -10.18 5.08 6.48
N ALA A 255 -10.93 6.19 6.57
CA ALA A 255 -10.70 7.20 7.62
C ALA A 255 -10.88 6.64 9.04
N ASN A 256 -11.74 5.65 9.24
CA ASN A 256 -11.97 5.00 10.55
C ASN A 256 -10.71 4.36 11.16
N PHE A 257 -9.65 4.15 10.37
CA PHE A 257 -8.41 3.53 10.83
C PHE A 257 -7.27 4.53 11.10
N ILE A 258 -7.48 5.83 10.82
CA ILE A 258 -6.47 6.90 10.96
C ILE A 258 -6.80 7.82 12.17
N GLY A 259 -7.64 7.33 13.10
CA GLY A 259 -8.15 8.08 14.26
C GLY A 259 -7.09 8.69 15.18
#